data_AF-A0A840YW55-F1
#
_entry.id   AF-A0A840YW55-F1
#
_cell.length_a   1.000
_cell.length_b   1.000
_cell.length_c   1.000
_cell.angle_alpha   90.00
_cell.angle_beta   90.00
_cell.angle_gamma   90.00
#
_symmetry.space_group_name_H-M   'P 1'
#
loop_
_entity.id
_entity.type
_entity.pdbx_description
1 polymer ?
#
loop_
_entity_poly.entity_id
_entity_poly.type
_entity_poly.pdbx_seq_one_letter_code
_entity_poly.pdbx_strand_id
1 'polypeptide(L)'
;MAVVLIAGYFGYRYWTAPQNTQPNPYDQAMLVQAARQRFRRDPSITDIVYVAHLDEWNATPAFASADAKDFAHYVCYQLAESGVAGPHTRVRVIDADRLRASNYDYNAASRGTLTCGDAPE
;
A
#
# COMPACT_ATOMS: atom_id res chain seq x y z
N MET A 1 15.26 7.77 63.79
CA MET A 1 16.68 7.52 63.43
C MET A 1 16.75 7.08 61.96
N ALA A 2 17.95 7.16 61.38
CA ALA A 2 18.34 6.58 60.08
C ALA A 2 18.36 5.01 60.15
N VAL A 3 18.42 4.20 59.08
CA VAL A 3 18.34 4.42 57.61
C VAL A 3 17.98 3.09 56.89
N VAL A 4 17.17 3.20 55.83
CA VAL A 4 17.05 2.47 54.53
C VAL A 4 17.71 1.07 54.29
N LEU A 5 17.19 0.35 53.28
CA LEU A 5 17.68 -0.87 52.57
C LEU A 5 17.05 -2.19 53.08
N ILE A 6 16.65 -3.18 52.26
CA ILE A 6 16.39 -3.32 50.80
C ILE A 6 15.51 -4.60 50.62
N ALA A 7 14.79 -4.96 49.53
CA ALA A 7 14.45 -4.42 48.21
C ALA A 7 13.04 -4.93 47.79
N GLY A 8 12.54 -4.63 46.57
CA GLY A 8 11.27 -5.22 46.07
C GLY A 8 10.79 -4.70 44.71
N TYR A 9 11.37 -5.20 43.60
CA TYR A 9 10.95 -4.83 42.24
C TYR A 9 9.58 -5.40 41.86
N PHE A 10 8.60 -4.54 41.55
CA PHE A 10 7.62 -4.80 40.48
C PHE A 10 7.14 -3.47 39.89
N GLY A 11 7.68 -3.11 38.72
CA GLY A 11 7.24 -1.94 37.97
C GLY A 11 5.95 -2.24 37.21
N TYR A 12 4.87 -1.52 37.52
CA TYR A 12 3.63 -1.54 36.75
C TYR A 12 3.85 -0.94 35.36
N ARG A 13 4.35 -1.76 34.44
CA ARG A 13 4.33 -1.45 33.01
C ARG A 13 2.87 -1.48 32.56
N TYR A 14 2.28 -0.30 32.44
CA TYR A 14 1.04 -0.09 31.70
C TYR A 14 1.25 -0.61 30.27
N TRP A 15 0.75 -1.82 30.01
CA TRP A 15 0.79 -2.43 28.69
C TRP A 15 -0.32 -1.76 27.87
N THR A 16 -0.03 -0.55 27.37
CA THR A 16 -0.85 0.10 26.35
C THR A 16 -0.84 -0.82 25.13
N ALA A 17 -1.90 -1.60 24.97
CA ALA A 17 -2.13 -2.33 23.73
C ALA A 17 -1.99 -1.35 22.56
N PRO A 18 -1.30 -1.71 21.47
CA PRO A 18 -1.15 -0.81 20.33
C PRO A 18 -2.55 -0.40 19.88
N GLN A 19 -2.84 0.90 19.97
CA GLN A 19 -4.15 1.40 19.59
C GLN A 19 -4.34 1.06 18.11
N ASN A 20 -5.39 0.30 17.81
CA ASN A 20 -5.81 0.06 16.43
C ASN A 20 -6.52 1.31 15.90
N THR A 21 -5.78 2.42 15.87
CA THR A 21 -6.15 3.65 15.19
C THR A 21 -6.13 3.36 13.70
N GLN A 22 -7.26 2.88 13.18
CA GLN A 22 -7.55 3.03 11.77
C GLN A 22 -7.29 4.49 11.39
N PRO A 23 -6.55 4.77 10.30
CA PRO A 23 -6.28 6.15 9.92
C PRO A 23 -7.57 6.95 9.79
N ASN A 24 -7.56 8.16 10.34
CA ASN A 24 -8.63 9.13 10.13
C ASN A 24 -8.90 9.24 8.61
N PRO A 25 -10.15 9.17 8.13
CA PRO A 25 -10.44 9.21 6.69
C PRO A 25 -9.84 10.41 5.94
N TYR A 26 -9.62 11.55 6.63
CA TYR A 26 -8.91 12.70 6.07
C TYR A 26 -7.40 12.41 5.87
N ASP A 27 -6.76 11.74 6.83
CA ASP A 27 -5.35 11.35 6.76
C ASP A 27 -5.15 10.27 5.68
N GLN A 28 -6.04 9.26 5.62
CA GLN A 28 -6.09 8.26 4.56
C GLN A 28 -6.17 8.93 3.17
N ALA A 29 -7.05 9.93 3.01
CA ALA A 29 -7.19 10.66 1.75
C ALA A 29 -5.93 11.48 1.41
N MET A 30 -5.27 12.11 2.39
CA MET A 30 -4.01 12.82 2.20
C MET A 30 -2.87 11.88 1.77
N LEU A 31 -2.73 10.73 2.44
CA LEU A 31 -1.71 9.72 2.12
C LEU A 31 -1.92 9.14 0.71
N VAL A 32 -3.17 8.84 0.33
CA VAL A 32 -3.52 8.40 -1.04
C VAL A 32 -3.15 9.45 -2.10
N GLN A 33 -3.37 10.75 -1.82
CA GLN A 33 -2.96 11.81 -2.75
C GLN A 33 -1.44 11.98 -2.80
N ALA A 34 -0.73 11.83 -1.69
CA ALA A 34 0.74 11.86 -1.64
C ALA A 34 1.36 10.71 -2.44
N ALA A 35 0.83 9.48 -2.29
CA ALA A 35 1.22 8.32 -3.08
C ALA A 35 0.96 8.55 -4.59
N ARG A 36 -0.24 9.03 -4.97
CA ARG A 36 -0.53 9.42 -6.37
C ARG A 36 0.44 10.48 -6.92
N GLN A 37 0.87 11.45 -6.12
CA GLN A 37 1.90 12.42 -6.53
C GLN A 37 3.31 11.82 -6.64
N ARG A 38 3.64 10.82 -5.82
CA ARG A 38 4.90 10.07 -5.91
C ARG A 38 4.97 9.31 -7.24
N PHE A 39 3.94 8.52 -7.56
CA PHE A 39 3.86 7.76 -8.82
C PHE A 39 3.81 8.64 -10.08
N ARG A 40 3.25 9.85 -10.02
CA ARG A 40 3.32 10.82 -11.13
C ARG A 40 4.74 11.33 -11.44
N ARG A 41 5.73 11.01 -10.62
CA ARG A 41 7.16 11.33 -10.82
C ARG A 41 8.00 10.07 -11.07
N ASP A 42 7.36 8.91 -11.15
CA ASP A 42 7.99 7.61 -11.31
C ASP A 42 8.01 7.22 -12.80
N PRO A 43 9.19 7.12 -13.45
CA PRO A 43 9.29 6.81 -14.87
C PRO A 43 8.89 5.36 -15.20
N SER A 44 8.67 4.50 -14.21
CA SER A 44 8.18 3.13 -14.42
C SER A 44 6.66 3.03 -14.59
N ILE A 45 5.91 4.09 -14.27
CA ILE A 45 4.43 4.11 -14.27
C ILE A 45 3.91 5.18 -15.23
N THR A 46 3.01 4.80 -16.14
CA THR A 46 2.31 5.75 -17.04
C THR A 46 1.02 6.30 -16.43
N ASP A 47 0.26 5.47 -15.71
CA ASP A 47 -0.96 5.89 -15.01
C ASP A 47 -1.21 5.03 -13.76
N ILE A 48 -1.86 5.61 -12.76
CA ILE A 48 -2.30 4.88 -11.57
C ILE A 48 -3.62 5.41 -11.00
N VAL A 49 -4.59 4.52 -10.85
CA VAL A 49 -5.95 4.81 -10.38
C VAL A 49 -6.27 3.99 -9.13
N TYR A 50 -6.53 4.67 -8.02
CA TYR A 50 -6.98 4.03 -6.77
C TYR A 50 -8.51 3.97 -6.67
N VAL A 51 -9.03 2.77 -6.42
CA VAL A 51 -10.45 2.40 -6.33
C VAL A 51 -10.80 2.09 -4.86
N ALA A 52 -11.22 3.13 -4.13
CA ALA A 52 -11.30 3.09 -2.66
C ALA A 52 -12.25 2.02 -2.08
N HIS A 53 -13.32 1.65 -2.77
CA HIS A 53 -14.26 0.62 -2.28
C HIS A 53 -13.75 -0.82 -2.44
N LEU A 54 -12.59 -1.00 -3.09
CA LEU A 54 -11.92 -2.28 -3.31
C LEU A 54 -10.52 -2.34 -2.66
N ASP A 55 -10.07 -1.23 -2.04
CA ASP A 55 -8.67 -0.96 -1.68
C ASP A 55 -7.68 -1.34 -2.80
N GLU A 56 -8.02 -1.00 -4.05
CA GLU A 56 -7.34 -1.52 -5.24
C GLU A 56 -6.68 -0.40 -6.04
N TRP A 57 -5.39 -0.58 -6.37
CA TRP A 57 -4.59 0.32 -7.19
C TRP A 57 -4.38 -0.30 -8.57
N ASN A 58 -5.09 0.23 -9.56
CA ASN A 58 -4.90 -0.09 -10.97
C ASN A 58 -3.67 0.67 -11.48
N ALA A 59 -2.55 -0.04 -11.69
CA ALA A 59 -1.27 0.54 -12.09
C ALA A 59 -0.87 0.12 -13.51
N THR A 60 -0.51 1.09 -14.34
CA THR A 60 -0.11 0.89 -15.74
C THR A 60 1.40 1.09 -15.89
N PRO A 61 2.20 0.06 -16.19
CA PRO A 61 3.64 0.19 -16.37
C PRO A 61 3.97 0.97 -17.65
N ALA A 62 5.04 1.75 -17.62
CA ALA A 62 5.55 2.49 -18.79
C ALA A 62 6.11 1.58 -19.89
N PHE A 63 6.44 0.33 -19.57
CA PHE A 63 6.93 -0.67 -20.51
C PHE A 63 6.00 -1.88 -20.51
N ALA A 64 5.33 -2.13 -21.63
CA ALA A 64 4.39 -3.26 -21.78
C ALA A 64 5.07 -4.63 -21.57
N SER A 65 6.39 -4.72 -21.78
CA SER A 65 7.21 -5.91 -21.55
C SER A 65 7.61 -6.15 -20.09
N ALA A 66 7.32 -5.23 -19.15
CA ALA A 66 7.58 -5.45 -17.74
C ALA A 66 6.78 -6.65 -17.23
N ASP A 67 7.35 -7.49 -16.36
CA ASP A 67 6.60 -8.58 -15.74
C ASP A 67 5.51 -8.03 -14.80
N ALA A 68 4.34 -8.68 -14.80
CA ALA A 68 3.18 -8.21 -14.05
C ALA A 68 3.26 -8.53 -12.55
N LYS A 69 3.95 -9.60 -12.13
CA LYS A 69 4.16 -9.92 -10.71
C LYS A 69 5.22 -8.98 -10.13
N ASP A 70 6.36 -8.84 -10.80
CA ASP A 70 7.46 -7.98 -10.32
C ASP A 70 7.05 -6.51 -10.25
N PHE A 71 6.32 -6.01 -11.25
CA PHE A 71 5.77 -4.65 -11.22
C PHE A 71 4.73 -4.47 -10.11
N ALA A 72 3.89 -5.48 -9.83
CA ALA A 72 2.95 -5.41 -8.72
C ALA A 72 3.66 -5.36 -7.36
N HIS A 73 4.71 -6.17 -7.14
CA HIS A 73 5.55 -6.10 -5.94
C HIS A 73 6.22 -4.72 -5.79
N TYR A 74 6.74 -4.15 -6.89
CA TYR A 74 7.32 -2.81 -6.89
C TYR A 74 6.31 -1.74 -6.45
N VAL A 75 5.10 -1.73 -7.02
CA VAL A 75 4.05 -0.78 -6.62
C VAL A 75 3.65 -1.01 -5.17
N CYS A 76 3.48 -2.26 -4.71
CA CYS A 76 3.19 -2.57 -3.31
C CYS A 76 4.28 -2.04 -2.35
N TYR A 77 5.56 -2.13 -2.71
CA TYR A 77 6.66 -1.55 -1.93
C TYR A 77 6.56 -0.02 -1.86
N GLN A 78 6.33 0.67 -3.00
CA GLN A 78 6.14 2.13 -3.02
C GLN A 78 4.89 2.58 -2.22
N LEU A 79 3.82 1.77 -2.19
CA LEU A 79 2.62 1.99 -1.37
C LEU A 79 2.89 1.82 0.13
N ALA A 80 3.71 0.82 0.51
CA ALA A 80 4.13 0.59 1.88
C ALA A 80 5.04 1.71 2.40
N GLU A 81 6.04 2.13 1.62
CA GLU A 81 6.87 3.31 1.94
C GLU A 81 6.07 4.62 2.05
N SER A 82 4.92 4.70 1.39
CA SER A 82 4.01 5.85 1.44
C SER A 82 2.93 5.75 2.52
N GLY A 83 2.95 4.69 3.35
CA GLY A 83 2.01 4.49 4.45
C GLY A 83 0.57 4.20 4.03
N VAL A 84 0.34 3.81 2.77
CA VAL A 84 -1.01 3.53 2.22
C VAL A 84 -1.30 2.04 1.98
N ALA A 85 -0.30 1.17 2.06
CA ALA A 85 -0.52 -0.28 1.99
C ALA A 85 -0.99 -0.84 3.35
N GLY A 86 -2.21 -1.35 3.38
CA GLY A 86 -2.73 -2.24 4.42
C GLY A 86 -2.73 -3.72 3.99
N PRO A 87 -3.15 -4.64 4.87
CA PRO A 87 -3.13 -6.09 4.61
C PRO A 87 -4.11 -6.55 3.52
N HIS A 88 -5.01 -5.68 3.06
CA HIS A 88 -5.99 -5.95 2.00
C HIS A 88 -5.81 -5.06 0.76
N THR A 89 -4.80 -4.20 0.76
CA THR A 89 -4.51 -3.33 -0.39
C THR A 89 -4.03 -4.18 -1.55
N ARG A 90 -4.68 -4.04 -2.71
CA ARG A 90 -4.37 -4.84 -3.91
C ARG A 90 -3.80 -3.95 -5.00
N VAL A 91 -2.84 -4.46 -5.75
CA VAL A 91 -2.34 -3.84 -6.98
C VAL A 91 -2.80 -4.70 -8.15
N ARG A 92 -3.53 -4.09 -9.09
CA ARG A 92 -3.88 -4.70 -10.38
C ARG A 92 -3.00 -4.08 -11.45
N VAL A 93 -2.30 -4.91 -12.22
CA VAL A 93 -1.45 -4.45 -13.32
C VAL A 93 -2.26 -4.35 -14.60
N ILE A 94 -2.20 -3.20 -15.26
CA ILE A 94 -3.02 -2.85 -16.42
C ILE A 94 -2.16 -2.85 -17.69
N ASP A 95 -2.67 -3.47 -18.74
CA ASP A 95 -2.15 -3.34 -20.10
C ASP A 95 -2.78 -2.10 -20.78
N ALA A 96 -1.96 -1.11 -21.12
CA ALA A 96 -2.40 0.16 -21.69
C ALA A 96 -3.06 0.03 -23.07
N ASP A 97 -2.72 -1.01 -23.84
CA ASP A 97 -3.27 -1.25 -25.17
C ASP A 97 -4.59 -2.03 -25.06
N ARG A 98 -4.65 -3.03 -24.17
CA ARG A 98 -5.91 -3.71 -23.84
C ARG A 98 -6.93 -2.75 -23.23
N LEU A 99 -6.52 -1.82 -22.35
CA LEU A 99 -7.43 -0.84 -21.76
C LEU A 99 -8.08 0.07 -22.82
N ARG A 100 -7.32 0.44 -23.85
CA ARG A 100 -7.85 1.19 -24.99
C ARG A 100 -8.74 0.32 -25.89
N ALA A 101 -8.36 -0.93 -26.13
CA ALA A 101 -9.16 -1.88 -26.91
C ALA A 101 -10.46 -2.34 -26.20
N SER A 102 -10.49 -2.37 -24.86
CA SER A 102 -11.64 -2.78 -24.04
C SER A 102 -12.64 -1.66 -23.74
N ASN A 103 -12.46 -0.47 -24.33
CA ASN A 103 -13.21 0.74 -23.99
C ASN A 103 -13.14 1.07 -22.48
N TYR A 104 -11.92 1.02 -21.92
CA TYR A 104 -11.56 1.33 -20.54
C TYR A 104 -12.09 0.36 -19.46
N ASP A 105 -12.41 -0.89 -19.81
CA ASP A 105 -12.59 -1.94 -18.79
C ASP A 105 -11.23 -2.42 -18.24
N TYR A 106 -10.99 -2.08 -16.97
CA TYR A 106 -9.83 -2.50 -16.17
C TYR A 106 -9.80 -4.00 -15.83
N ASN A 107 -10.91 -4.74 -16.02
CA ASN A 107 -10.92 -6.20 -15.87
C ASN A 107 -10.36 -6.87 -17.11
N ALA A 108 -10.91 -6.58 -18.30
CA ALA A 108 -10.36 -7.05 -19.58
C ALA A 108 -8.91 -6.59 -19.83
N ALA A 109 -8.51 -5.44 -19.28
CA ALA A 109 -7.15 -4.93 -19.37
C ALA A 109 -6.17 -5.49 -18.32
N SER A 110 -6.63 -6.34 -17.39
CA SER A 110 -5.78 -6.87 -16.32
C SER A 110 -4.71 -7.84 -16.85
N ARG A 111 -3.48 -7.67 -16.36
CA ARG A 111 -2.36 -8.61 -16.51
C ARG A 111 -2.15 -9.48 -15.26
N GLY A 112 -2.87 -9.19 -14.18
CA GLY A 112 -2.73 -9.86 -12.87
C GLY A 112 -3.07 -8.92 -11.72
N THR A 113 -3.29 -9.50 -10.53
CA THR A 113 -3.54 -8.78 -9.28
C THR A 113 -2.74 -9.43 -8.15
N LEU A 114 -2.17 -8.61 -7.26
CA LEU A 114 -1.41 -9.00 -6.06
C LEU A 114 -2.01 -8.31 -4.83
N THR A 115 -2.03 -8.95 -3.66
CA THR A 115 -2.28 -8.25 -2.38
C THR A 115 -0.95 -7.83 -1.77
N CYS A 116 -0.82 -6.59 -1.33
CA CYS A 116 0.43 -6.09 -0.74
C CYS A 116 0.71 -6.65 0.67
N GLY A 117 -0.29 -7.28 1.30
CA GLY A 117 -0.10 -8.07 2.53
C GLY A 117 0.50 -9.47 2.28
N ASP A 118 0.45 -9.97 1.03
CA ASP A 118 1.04 -11.25 0.64
C ASP A 118 2.54 -11.03 0.38
N ALA A 119 3.35 -11.17 1.43
CA ALA A 119 4.80 -11.03 1.34
C ALA A 119 5.39 -12.07 0.36
N PRO A 120 6.43 -11.71 -0.43
CA PRO A 120 7.17 -12.71 -1.19
C PRO A 120 7.93 -13.64 -0.23
N GLU A 121 7.71 -14.95 -0.38
CA GLU A 121 8.53 -16.03 0.19
C GLU A 121 9.89 -16.14 -0.50
#